data_AF-A0A2S4L193-F1
#
_entry.id   AF-A0A2S4L193-F1
#
_cell.length_a   1.000
_cell.length_b   1.000
_cell.length_c   1.000
_cell.angle_alpha   90.00
_cell.angle_beta   90.00
_cell.angle_gamma   90.00
#
_symmetry.space_group_name_H-M   'P 1'
#
loop_
_entity.id
_entity.type
_entity.pdbx_description
1 polymer ?
#
loop_
_entity_poly.entity_id
_entity_poly.type
_entity_poly.pdbx_seq_one_letter_code
_entity_poly.pdbx_strand_id
1 'polypeptide(L)'
;MAFRLAHEMGLHLDPSNWDGYAGCLRDREILRRVYWAVFIADKQPSPYFGRPPALYPSESDVRNTIRLQYPPDWQGLLETYICSTATASEYEDGVAFVGSFIYRAELSKIIHVMITDLFENRRGDVDPAIAAAKSRKIHVSLTKWLSSLPGALHWKQWTVGQVPSSVLHLHMLFHTVMIILHRPPSNMFEKPGIAESEDVDICHESLQAILRLMRTYSRFYRYRSLPLDFVHTLSTAAGTVMMKRFLQGTSWDDPDVDGSHHSPPRPWTTSGTPGRAADADDEAARGAANAGPDLMNGLDMDDGGGGAMAGFMAGWGDDLGTLITDEFLSAQLQGGQSSMAWSQWIDTNHDGPVRVLCS
;
A
#
# COMPACT_ATOMS: atom_id res chain seq x y z
N MET A 1 -12.28 14.31 -10.98
CA MET A 1 -11.93 14.92 -12.29
C MET A 1 -10.99 14.05 -13.09
N ALA A 2 -9.76 13.77 -12.62
CA ALA A 2 -8.79 12.96 -13.38
C ALA A 2 -9.30 11.56 -13.79
N PHE A 3 -10.01 10.84 -12.90
CA PHE A 3 -10.55 9.52 -13.23
C PHE A 3 -11.65 9.55 -14.29
N ARG A 4 -12.52 10.57 -14.25
CA ARG A 4 -13.53 10.78 -15.28
C ARG A 4 -12.86 11.09 -16.63
N LEU A 5 -11.85 11.96 -16.64
CA LEU A 5 -11.07 12.24 -17.85
C LEU A 5 -10.40 10.98 -18.41
N ALA A 6 -9.85 10.11 -17.55
CA ALA A 6 -9.29 8.82 -17.99
C ALA A 6 -10.34 7.94 -18.69
N HIS A 7 -11.57 7.94 -18.17
CA HIS A 7 -12.70 7.24 -18.79
C HIS A 7 -13.08 7.87 -20.14
N GLU A 8 -13.27 9.19 -20.20
CA GLU A 8 -13.60 9.94 -21.43
C GLU A 8 -12.52 9.82 -22.52
N MET A 9 -11.24 9.69 -22.14
CA MET A 9 -10.14 9.43 -23.08
C MET A 9 -10.13 7.98 -23.60
N GLY A 10 -11.04 7.12 -23.17
CA GLY A 10 -11.11 5.73 -23.58
C GLY A 10 -10.02 4.83 -22.97
N LEU A 11 -9.35 5.26 -21.88
CA LEU A 11 -8.30 4.43 -21.25
C LEU A 11 -8.83 3.13 -20.64
N HIS A 12 -10.14 3.06 -20.40
CA HIS A 12 -10.83 1.86 -19.93
C HIS A 12 -11.07 0.82 -21.04
N LEU A 13 -10.74 1.16 -22.29
CA LEU A 13 -10.83 0.28 -23.46
C LEU A 13 -9.44 -0.31 -23.80
N ASP A 14 -9.33 -1.63 -23.96
CA ASP A 14 -8.06 -2.28 -24.25
C ASP A 14 -7.53 -1.86 -25.64
N PRO A 15 -6.29 -1.37 -25.73
CA PRO A 15 -5.70 -0.93 -27.00
C PRO A 15 -5.63 -1.98 -28.10
N SER A 16 -5.79 -3.26 -27.79
CA SER A 16 -5.82 -4.32 -28.82
C SER A 16 -7.15 -4.40 -29.56
N ASN A 17 -8.19 -3.76 -29.02
CA ASN A 17 -9.53 -3.75 -29.59
C ASN A 17 -9.79 -2.44 -30.38
N TRP A 18 -8.78 -1.57 -30.51
CA TRP A 18 -8.90 -0.30 -31.22
C TRP A 18 -8.71 -0.48 -32.73
N ASP A 19 -9.77 -0.19 -33.48
CA ASP A 19 -9.74 -0.23 -34.94
C ASP A 19 -8.73 0.78 -35.50
N GLY A 20 -7.86 0.31 -36.41
CA GLY A 20 -6.85 1.16 -37.05
C GLY A 20 -5.64 1.52 -36.18
N TYR A 21 -5.56 1.07 -34.92
CA TYR A 21 -4.39 1.30 -34.08
C TYR A 21 -3.21 0.38 -34.48
N ALA A 22 -2.30 0.94 -35.28
CA ALA A 22 -1.08 0.29 -35.74
C ALA A 22 0.08 0.34 -34.72
N GLY A 23 -0.18 0.76 -33.47
CA GLY A 23 0.84 0.83 -32.43
C GLY A 23 1.39 -0.55 -32.07
N CYS A 24 2.68 -0.60 -31.71
CA CYS A 24 3.35 -1.85 -31.44
C CYS A 24 2.90 -2.46 -30.09
N LEU A 25 3.27 -3.72 -29.83
CA LEU A 25 2.94 -4.40 -28.56
C LEU A 25 3.40 -3.60 -27.33
N ARG A 26 4.52 -2.88 -27.44
CA ARG A 26 5.06 -2.04 -26.36
C ARG A 26 4.11 -0.87 -26.04
N ASP A 27 3.61 -0.18 -27.06
CA ASP A 27 2.74 0.99 -26.89
C ASP A 27 1.41 0.57 -26.25
N ARG A 28 0.83 -0.54 -26.71
CA ARG A 28 -0.38 -1.13 -26.13
C ARG A 28 -0.19 -1.42 -24.64
N GLU A 29 0.93 -2.01 -24.27
CA GLU A 29 1.23 -2.35 -22.89
C GLU A 29 1.51 -1.12 -22.00
N ILE A 30 2.12 -0.08 -22.56
CA ILE A 30 2.27 1.21 -21.86
C ILE A 30 0.89 1.81 -21.56
N LEU A 31 -0.03 1.79 -22.51
CA LEU A 31 -1.40 2.28 -22.33
C LEU A 31 -2.17 1.46 -21.28
N ARG A 32 -2.03 0.13 -21.26
CA ARG A 32 -2.60 -0.71 -20.19
C ARG A 32 -2.05 -0.32 -18.82
N ARG A 33 -0.73 -0.08 -18.71
CA ARG A 33 -0.11 0.36 -17.45
C ARG A 33 -0.60 1.74 -17.01
N VAL A 34 -0.88 2.64 -17.94
CA VAL A 34 -1.49 3.94 -17.62
C VAL A 34 -2.86 3.71 -16.98
N TYR A 35 -3.73 2.88 -17.59
CA TYR A 35 -5.02 2.54 -16.99
C TYR A 35 -4.86 1.92 -15.60
N TRP A 36 -4.01 0.91 -15.44
CA TRP A 36 -3.80 0.26 -14.14
C TRP A 36 -3.21 1.19 -13.08
N ALA A 37 -2.36 2.15 -13.47
CA ALA A 37 -1.83 3.17 -12.56
C ALA A 37 -2.95 4.10 -12.07
N VAL A 38 -3.83 4.51 -12.97
CA VAL A 38 -5.01 5.32 -12.63
C VAL A 38 -5.96 4.50 -11.74
N PHE A 39 -6.17 3.22 -12.03
CA PHE A 39 -6.98 2.31 -11.23
C PHE A 39 -6.43 2.16 -9.80
N ILE A 40 -5.11 1.99 -9.64
CA ILE A 40 -4.45 1.96 -8.33
C ILE A 40 -4.65 3.29 -7.59
N ALA A 41 -4.42 4.42 -8.26
CA ALA A 41 -4.54 5.75 -7.68
C ALA A 41 -5.98 6.09 -7.22
N ASP A 42 -6.99 5.49 -7.83
CA ASP A 42 -8.38 5.56 -7.41
C ASP A 42 -8.64 4.73 -6.14
N LYS A 43 -8.06 3.53 -6.02
CA LYS A 43 -8.43 2.55 -4.97
C LYS A 43 -7.64 2.71 -3.68
N GLN A 44 -6.33 2.94 -3.76
CA GLN A 44 -5.49 3.00 -2.56
C GLN A 44 -5.92 4.06 -1.53
N PRO A 45 -6.26 5.31 -1.93
CA PRO A 45 -6.70 6.32 -0.97
C PRO A 45 -8.21 6.28 -0.68
N SER A 46 -9.01 5.54 -1.43
CA SER A 46 -10.48 5.56 -1.27
C SER A 46 -10.98 5.09 0.10
N PRO A 47 -10.43 4.02 0.71
CA PRO A 47 -10.83 3.61 2.06
C PRO A 47 -10.50 4.68 3.12
N TYR A 48 -9.41 5.44 2.91
CA TYR A 48 -9.00 6.51 3.82
C TYR A 48 -9.98 7.68 3.81
N PHE A 49 -10.39 8.10 2.62
CA PHE A 49 -11.29 9.25 2.46
C PHE A 49 -12.79 8.87 2.50
N GLY A 50 -13.12 7.58 2.61
CA GLY A 50 -14.50 7.08 2.57
C GLY A 50 -15.22 7.38 1.25
N ARG A 51 -14.48 7.42 0.14
CA ARG A 51 -15.01 7.76 -1.19
C ARG A 51 -15.38 6.49 -1.95
N PRO A 52 -16.50 6.49 -2.69
CA PRO A 52 -16.78 5.42 -3.65
C PRO A 52 -15.73 5.46 -4.77
N PRO A 53 -15.32 4.31 -5.32
CA PRO A 53 -14.35 4.25 -6.42
C PRO A 53 -14.93 4.90 -7.68
N ALA A 54 -14.10 5.59 -8.46
CA ALA A 54 -14.54 6.19 -9.71
C ALA A 54 -14.45 5.25 -10.92
N LEU A 55 -13.57 4.25 -10.89
CA LEU A 55 -13.39 3.30 -11.99
C LEU A 55 -13.84 1.89 -11.57
N TYR A 56 -14.88 1.35 -12.19
CA TYR A 56 -15.32 -0.01 -11.90
C TYR A 56 -14.65 -1.02 -12.83
N PRO A 57 -14.13 -2.15 -12.33
CA PRO A 57 -13.56 -3.21 -13.18
C PRO A 57 -14.54 -3.75 -14.23
N SER A 58 -15.84 -3.76 -13.93
CA SER A 58 -16.88 -4.22 -14.85
C SER A 58 -17.09 -3.29 -16.06
N GLU A 59 -16.64 -2.04 -15.97
CA GLU A 59 -16.76 -1.03 -17.02
C GLU A 59 -15.47 -0.90 -17.85
N SER A 60 -14.56 -1.87 -17.75
CA SER A 60 -13.31 -1.89 -18.48
C SER A 60 -13.00 -3.27 -19.03
N ASP A 61 -12.46 -3.34 -20.25
CA ASP A 61 -11.97 -4.56 -20.88
C ASP A 61 -10.43 -4.62 -20.91
N VAL A 62 -9.74 -3.68 -20.23
CA VAL A 62 -8.28 -3.59 -20.19
C VAL A 62 -7.70 -4.87 -19.58
N ARG A 63 -6.88 -5.57 -20.36
CA ARG A 63 -6.23 -6.80 -19.91
C ARG A 63 -5.20 -6.51 -18.82
N ASN A 64 -4.91 -7.53 -18.00
CA ASN A 64 -3.85 -7.47 -17.00
C ASN A 64 -2.51 -7.10 -17.67
N THR A 65 -1.74 -6.23 -17.00
CA THR A 65 -0.42 -5.81 -17.47
C THR A 65 0.62 -6.92 -17.30
N ILE A 66 1.56 -6.98 -18.25
CA ILE A 66 2.68 -7.92 -18.27
C ILE A 66 4.02 -7.19 -18.12
N ARG A 67 5.07 -7.93 -17.81
CA ARG A 67 6.44 -7.40 -17.85
C ARG A 67 6.88 -7.21 -19.30
N LEU A 68 7.11 -5.97 -19.69
CA LEU A 68 7.78 -5.63 -20.94
C LEU A 68 9.26 -5.98 -20.86
N GLN A 69 9.77 -6.56 -21.94
CA GLN A 69 11.21 -6.72 -22.13
C GLN A 69 11.84 -5.36 -22.47
N TYR A 70 12.99 -5.09 -21.86
CA TYR A 70 13.79 -3.93 -22.20
C TYR A 70 14.27 -4.02 -23.66
N PRO A 71 14.40 -2.89 -24.36
CA PRO A 71 14.89 -2.92 -25.74
C PRO A 71 16.38 -3.33 -25.78
N PRO A 72 16.89 -3.84 -26.92
CA PRO A 72 18.26 -4.32 -27.03
C PRO A 72 19.35 -3.27 -26.72
N ASP A 73 19.03 -2.00 -26.91
CA ASP A 73 19.88 -0.83 -26.68
C ASP A 73 19.76 -0.25 -25.25
N TRP A 74 19.09 -0.97 -24.33
CA TRP A 74 18.83 -0.49 -22.97
C TRP A 74 20.08 -0.03 -22.21
N GLN A 75 21.20 -0.73 -22.36
CA GLN A 75 22.48 -0.32 -21.77
C GLN A 75 22.90 1.08 -22.25
N GLY A 76 22.81 1.36 -23.55
CA GLY A 76 23.17 2.66 -24.09
C GLY A 76 22.22 3.77 -23.62
N LEU A 77 20.93 3.46 -23.49
CA LEU A 77 19.95 4.41 -22.93
C LEU A 77 20.21 4.70 -21.44
N LEU A 78 20.57 3.68 -20.66
CA LEU A 78 20.96 3.85 -19.25
C LEU A 78 22.18 4.77 -19.13
N GLU A 79 23.24 4.49 -19.90
CA GLU A 79 24.48 5.27 -19.86
C GLU A 79 24.25 6.72 -20.28
N THR A 80 23.38 6.94 -21.26
CA THR A 80 23.10 8.28 -21.82
C THR A 80 22.22 9.13 -20.91
N TYR A 81 21.16 8.54 -20.34
CA TYR A 81 20.07 9.32 -19.71
C TYR A 81 19.92 9.12 -18.20
N ILE A 82 20.43 8.02 -17.63
CA ILE A 82 20.15 7.64 -16.23
C ILE A 82 21.44 7.62 -15.40
N CYS A 83 22.37 6.73 -15.73
CA CYS A 83 23.59 6.49 -14.96
C CYS A 83 24.63 5.78 -15.81
N SER A 84 25.79 6.43 -16.02
CA SER A 84 26.91 5.88 -16.78
C SER A 84 27.65 4.73 -16.07
N THR A 85 27.43 4.54 -14.77
CA THR A 85 28.11 3.51 -13.98
C THR A 85 27.23 2.29 -13.68
N ALA A 86 25.96 2.30 -14.09
CA ALA A 86 25.04 1.19 -13.86
C ALA A 86 25.01 0.26 -15.07
N THR A 87 25.04 -1.05 -14.80
CA THR A 87 24.81 -2.05 -15.84
C THR A 87 23.31 -2.32 -16.02
N ALA A 88 22.91 -2.74 -17.21
CA ALA A 88 21.55 -3.17 -17.53
C ALA A 88 21.11 -4.30 -16.60
N SER A 89 22.04 -5.20 -16.24
CA SER A 89 21.81 -6.28 -15.27
C SER A 89 21.59 -5.78 -13.83
N GLU A 90 22.28 -4.72 -13.39
CA GLU A 90 22.05 -4.11 -12.07
C GLU A 90 20.73 -3.33 -12.03
N TYR A 91 20.33 -2.74 -13.15
CA TYR A 91 19.01 -2.09 -13.28
C TYR A 91 17.89 -3.11 -13.55
N GLU A 92 18.22 -4.36 -13.88
CA GLU A 92 17.28 -5.46 -14.13
C GLU A 92 16.55 -5.99 -12.88
N ASP A 93 16.75 -5.36 -11.72
CA ASP A 93 15.82 -5.34 -10.57
C ASP A 93 14.37 -4.91 -10.95
N GLY A 94 14.14 -4.52 -12.21
CA GLY A 94 12.83 -4.30 -12.81
C GLY A 94 11.84 -5.46 -12.68
N VAL A 95 12.28 -6.69 -12.36
CA VAL A 95 11.34 -7.78 -11.96
C VAL A 95 10.57 -7.39 -10.70
N ALA A 96 11.26 -6.86 -9.69
CA ALA A 96 10.64 -6.45 -8.44
C ALA A 96 9.82 -5.17 -8.63
N PHE A 97 10.32 -4.17 -9.36
CA PHE A 97 9.57 -2.92 -9.56
C PHE A 97 8.29 -3.12 -10.37
N VAL A 98 8.39 -3.74 -11.55
CA VAL A 98 7.24 -4.01 -12.42
C VAL A 98 6.33 -5.05 -11.79
N GLY A 99 6.90 -6.09 -11.16
CA GLY A 99 6.14 -7.08 -10.41
C GLY A 99 5.34 -6.43 -9.28
N SER A 100 5.96 -5.55 -8.49
CA SER A 100 5.25 -4.79 -7.45
C SER A 100 4.11 -3.98 -8.04
N PHE A 101 4.29 -3.34 -9.19
CA PHE A 101 3.20 -2.61 -9.86
C PHE A 101 2.04 -3.53 -10.26
N ILE A 102 2.33 -4.65 -10.93
CA ILE A 102 1.32 -5.64 -11.36
C ILE A 102 0.53 -6.14 -10.15
N TYR A 103 1.21 -6.59 -9.10
CA TYR A 103 0.55 -7.13 -7.92
C TYR A 103 -0.15 -6.05 -7.07
N ARG A 104 0.27 -4.78 -7.14
CA ARG A 104 -0.50 -3.65 -6.58
C ARG A 104 -1.81 -3.43 -7.32
N ALA A 105 -1.85 -3.61 -8.64
CA ALA A 105 -3.08 -3.55 -9.41
C ALA A 105 -4.04 -4.67 -8.99
N GLU A 106 -3.54 -5.90 -8.83
CA GLU A 106 -4.34 -7.02 -8.31
C GLU A 106 -4.86 -6.76 -6.89
N LEU A 107 -4.02 -6.25 -6.00
CA LEU A 107 -4.45 -5.88 -4.64
C LEU A 107 -5.54 -4.78 -4.68
N SER A 108 -5.42 -3.84 -5.61
CA SER A 108 -6.40 -2.77 -5.80
C SER A 108 -7.77 -3.29 -6.25
N LYS A 109 -7.84 -4.44 -6.96
CA LYS A 109 -9.12 -5.12 -7.26
C LYS A 109 -9.78 -5.65 -5.99
N ILE A 110 -8.99 -6.20 -5.06
CA ILE A 110 -9.50 -6.66 -3.75
C ILE A 110 -9.96 -5.46 -2.90
N ILE A 111 -9.20 -4.36 -2.91
CA ILE A 111 -9.60 -3.10 -2.26
C ILE A 111 -10.91 -2.58 -2.84
N HIS A 112 -11.10 -2.65 -4.16
CA HIS A 112 -12.35 -2.25 -4.80
C HIS A 112 -13.54 -3.05 -4.25
N VAL A 113 -13.44 -4.40 -4.22
CA VAL A 113 -14.46 -5.28 -3.62
C VAL A 113 -14.72 -4.91 -2.16
N MET A 114 -13.67 -4.63 -1.38
CA MET A 114 -13.83 -4.20 0.01
C MET A 114 -14.63 -2.91 0.13
N ILE A 115 -14.39 -1.93 -0.75
CA ILE A 115 -15.14 -0.67 -0.72
C ILE A 115 -16.60 -0.89 -1.11
N THR A 116 -16.87 -1.55 -2.25
CA THR A 116 -18.23 -1.71 -2.79
C THR A 116 -19.07 -2.70 -1.99
N ASP A 117 -18.49 -3.83 -1.61
CA ASP A 117 -19.28 -4.92 -1.01
C ASP A 117 -19.39 -4.76 0.49
N LEU A 118 -18.37 -4.21 1.17
CA LEU A 118 -18.36 -4.08 2.62
C LEU A 118 -18.65 -2.64 3.08
N PHE A 119 -17.98 -1.62 2.54
CA PHE A 119 -18.05 -0.26 3.09
C PHE A 119 -19.20 0.59 2.58
N GLU A 120 -19.63 0.46 1.33
CA GLU A 120 -20.85 1.09 0.84
C GLU A 120 -22.08 0.52 1.58
N ASN A 121 -22.07 -0.77 1.86
CA ASN A 121 -23.16 -1.49 2.53
C ASN A 121 -23.24 -1.24 4.04
N ARG A 122 -22.17 -0.77 4.70
CA ARG A 122 -22.20 -0.37 6.14
C ARG A 122 -23.10 0.83 6.44
N ARG A 123 -23.63 1.50 5.40
CA ARG A 123 -24.54 2.65 5.54
C ARG A 123 -26.03 2.24 5.64
N GLY A 124 -26.37 0.96 5.44
CA GLY A 124 -27.73 0.43 5.59
C GLY A 124 -27.87 -0.56 6.75
N ASP A 125 -29.10 -0.96 7.07
CA ASP A 125 -29.45 -2.01 8.06
C ASP A 125 -29.11 -3.41 7.52
N VAL A 126 -27.83 -3.62 7.20
CA VAL A 126 -27.34 -4.89 6.66
C VAL A 126 -27.12 -5.86 7.81
N ASP A 127 -27.66 -7.07 7.66
CA ASP A 127 -27.49 -8.18 8.60
C ASP A 127 -26.00 -8.36 8.97
N PRO A 128 -25.65 -8.29 10.28
CA PRO A 128 -24.29 -8.53 10.76
C PRO A 128 -23.67 -9.84 10.24
N ALA A 129 -24.48 -10.89 10.04
CA ALA A 129 -24.01 -12.17 9.51
C ALA A 129 -23.53 -12.05 8.05
N ILE A 130 -24.25 -11.25 7.23
CA ILE A 130 -23.88 -10.97 5.84
C ILE A 130 -22.59 -10.13 5.80
N ALA A 131 -22.49 -9.10 6.64
CA ALA A 131 -21.28 -8.29 6.74
C ALA A 131 -20.06 -9.12 7.16
N ALA A 132 -20.22 -10.02 8.13
CA ALA A 132 -19.18 -10.95 8.55
C ALA A 132 -18.77 -11.92 7.44
N ALA A 133 -19.73 -12.47 6.68
CA ALA A 133 -19.45 -13.36 5.55
C ALA A 133 -18.66 -12.63 4.43
N LYS A 134 -19.04 -11.39 4.11
CA LYS A 134 -18.31 -10.55 3.15
C LYS A 134 -16.89 -10.23 3.63
N SER A 135 -16.73 -9.88 4.91
CA SER A 135 -15.41 -9.63 5.52
C SER A 135 -14.50 -10.86 5.39
N ARG A 136 -15.00 -12.05 5.77
CA ARG A 136 -14.26 -13.32 5.60
C ARG A 136 -13.85 -13.58 4.15
N LYS A 137 -14.73 -13.34 3.19
CA LYS A 137 -14.43 -13.52 1.76
C LYS A 137 -13.29 -12.60 1.29
N ILE A 138 -13.28 -11.34 1.75
CA ILE A 138 -12.22 -10.38 1.45
C ILE A 138 -10.90 -10.83 2.11
N HIS A 139 -10.94 -11.27 3.37
CA HIS A 139 -9.76 -11.80 4.06
C HIS A 139 -9.12 -12.98 3.31
N VAL A 140 -9.94 -13.94 2.87
CA VAL A 140 -9.47 -15.08 2.06
C VAL A 140 -8.82 -14.60 0.76
N SER A 141 -9.39 -13.57 0.13
CA SER A 141 -8.83 -12.97 -1.08
C SER A 141 -7.47 -12.33 -0.83
N LEU A 142 -7.30 -11.61 0.28
CA LEU A 142 -6.04 -10.98 0.69
C LEU A 142 -4.95 -12.02 0.96
N THR A 143 -5.27 -13.08 1.72
CA THR A 143 -4.32 -14.16 2.04
C THR A 143 -3.93 -14.98 0.80
N LYS A 144 -4.89 -15.27 -0.09
CA LYS A 144 -4.61 -15.88 -1.40
C LYS A 144 -3.72 -14.97 -2.26
N TRP A 145 -3.97 -13.67 -2.27
CA TRP A 145 -3.11 -12.72 -2.98
C TRP A 145 -1.67 -12.74 -2.45
N LEU A 146 -1.49 -12.73 -1.12
CA LEU A 146 -0.16 -12.74 -0.50
C LEU A 146 0.62 -14.02 -0.83
N SER A 147 -0.05 -15.18 -0.82
CA SER A 147 0.56 -16.47 -1.16
C SER A 147 0.83 -16.66 -2.66
N SER A 148 0.17 -15.89 -3.52
CA SER A 148 0.37 -15.91 -4.98
C SER A 148 1.53 -15.04 -5.47
N LEU A 149 2.21 -14.33 -4.57
CA LEU A 149 3.35 -13.49 -4.95
C LEU A 149 4.51 -14.36 -5.48
N PRO A 150 5.22 -13.91 -6.53
CA PRO A 150 6.42 -14.59 -7.01
C PRO A 150 7.57 -14.39 -6.02
N GLY A 151 8.56 -15.30 -6.05
CA GLY A 151 9.72 -15.29 -5.14
C GLY A 151 10.42 -13.92 -5.02
N ALA A 152 10.54 -13.18 -6.13
CA ALA A 152 11.17 -11.86 -6.17
C ALA A 152 10.38 -10.75 -5.44
N LEU A 153 9.11 -10.97 -5.11
CA LEU A 153 8.25 -10.03 -4.37
C LEU A 153 7.98 -10.50 -2.93
N HIS A 154 8.52 -11.64 -2.52
CA HIS A 154 8.36 -12.10 -1.16
C HIS A 154 9.24 -11.30 -0.21
N TRP A 155 8.62 -10.86 0.88
CA TRP A 155 9.32 -10.38 2.05
C TRP A 155 8.98 -11.33 3.20
N LYS A 156 9.96 -11.57 4.07
CA LYS A 156 9.80 -12.26 5.36
C LYS A 156 10.58 -11.48 6.41
N GLN A 157 10.22 -11.62 7.67
CA GLN A 157 10.92 -10.94 8.77
C GLN A 157 12.43 -11.26 8.85
N TRP A 158 12.86 -12.42 8.33
CA TRP A 158 14.25 -12.88 8.30
C TRP A 158 14.90 -12.74 6.92
N THR A 159 14.29 -12.00 5.98
CA THR A 159 14.92 -11.70 4.70
C THR A 159 16.22 -10.93 4.96
N VAL A 160 17.35 -11.51 4.51
CA VAL A 160 18.69 -10.94 4.66
C VAL A 160 19.02 -10.12 3.41
N GLY A 161 19.69 -8.99 3.63
CA GLY A 161 20.15 -8.11 2.54
C GLY A 161 19.19 -6.97 2.23
N GLN A 162 19.52 -6.22 1.19
CA GLN A 162 18.73 -5.09 0.75
C GLN A 162 17.51 -5.60 -0.05
N VAL A 163 16.31 -5.34 0.47
CA VAL A 163 15.06 -5.66 -0.22
C VAL A 163 14.62 -4.44 -1.04
N PRO A 164 14.21 -4.60 -2.30
CA PRO A 164 13.76 -3.48 -3.13
C PRO A 164 12.67 -2.64 -2.45
N SER A 165 12.82 -1.31 -2.51
CA SER A 165 11.88 -0.34 -1.92
C SER A 165 10.43 -0.59 -2.36
N SER A 166 10.19 -1.01 -3.60
CA SER A 166 8.85 -1.29 -4.12
C SER A 166 8.20 -2.52 -3.46
N VAL A 167 9.00 -3.53 -3.12
CA VAL A 167 8.55 -4.74 -2.42
C VAL A 167 8.17 -4.40 -0.99
N LEU A 168 9.03 -3.67 -0.27
CA LEU A 168 8.71 -3.23 1.09
C LEU A 168 7.42 -2.40 1.12
N HIS A 169 7.25 -1.48 0.17
CA HIS A 169 6.04 -0.68 0.07
C HIS A 169 4.79 -1.53 -0.26
N LEU A 170 4.92 -2.53 -1.12
CA LEU A 170 3.82 -3.45 -1.44
C LEU A 170 3.31 -4.19 -0.19
N HIS A 171 4.22 -4.68 0.67
CA HIS A 171 3.86 -5.35 1.92
C HIS A 171 3.28 -4.39 2.96
N MET A 172 3.78 -3.14 3.03
CA MET A 172 3.18 -2.10 3.88
C MET A 172 1.71 -1.85 3.49
N LEU A 173 1.44 -1.74 2.19
CA LEU A 173 0.08 -1.56 1.68
C LEU A 173 -0.82 -2.75 2.02
N PHE A 174 -0.33 -3.99 1.86
CA PHE A 174 -1.07 -5.20 2.24
C PHE A 174 -1.51 -5.17 3.70
N HIS A 175 -0.57 -4.91 4.63
CA HIS A 175 -0.90 -4.86 6.06
C HIS A 175 -1.79 -3.68 6.44
N THR A 176 -1.68 -2.55 5.73
CA THR A 176 -2.63 -1.44 5.87
C THR A 176 -4.05 -1.87 5.51
N VAL A 177 -4.24 -2.62 4.42
CA VAL A 177 -5.56 -3.14 4.01
C VAL A 177 -6.08 -4.18 5.01
N MET A 178 -5.22 -5.06 5.53
CA MET A 178 -5.58 -6.02 6.59
C MET A 178 -6.12 -5.30 7.83
N ILE A 179 -5.44 -4.26 8.31
CA ILE A 179 -5.92 -3.47 9.44
C ILE A 179 -7.27 -2.83 9.12
N ILE A 180 -7.43 -2.22 7.94
CA ILE A 180 -8.68 -1.55 7.56
C ILE A 180 -9.88 -2.52 7.54
N LEU A 181 -9.65 -3.76 7.09
CA LEU A 181 -10.69 -4.78 7.04
C LEU A 181 -11.15 -5.21 8.44
N HIS A 182 -10.20 -5.52 9.31
CA HIS A 182 -10.46 -6.14 10.62
C HIS A 182 -10.67 -5.15 11.75
N ARG A 183 -10.28 -3.88 11.59
CA ARG A 183 -10.35 -2.91 12.69
C ARG A 183 -11.80 -2.76 13.18
N PRO A 184 -12.07 -3.04 14.47
CA PRO A 184 -13.41 -2.85 15.02
C PRO A 184 -13.79 -1.36 15.01
N PRO A 185 -15.08 -1.03 14.85
CA PRO A 185 -15.57 0.33 15.04
C PRO A 185 -15.26 0.85 16.43
N SER A 186 -14.89 2.13 16.58
CA SER A 186 -14.46 2.70 17.87
C SER A 186 -15.54 2.65 18.95
N ASN A 187 -16.82 2.74 18.56
CA ASN A 187 -17.96 2.59 19.47
C ASN A 187 -18.15 1.16 19.99
N MET A 188 -17.39 0.19 19.48
CA MET A 188 -17.39 -1.19 19.97
C MET A 188 -16.26 -1.45 20.97
N PHE A 189 -15.29 -0.55 21.14
CA PHE A 189 -14.09 -0.84 21.95
C PHE A 189 -14.39 -1.12 23.42
N GLU A 190 -15.45 -0.53 23.97
CA GLU A 190 -15.87 -0.75 25.38
C GLU A 190 -16.67 -2.04 25.57
N LYS A 191 -17.07 -2.73 24.48
CA LYS A 191 -17.85 -3.96 24.59
C LYS A 191 -16.95 -5.13 25.03
N PRO A 192 -17.41 -5.95 25.99
CA PRO A 192 -16.65 -7.11 26.45
C PRO A 192 -16.43 -8.11 25.30
N GLY A 193 -15.24 -8.71 25.23
CA GLY A 193 -14.87 -9.69 24.21
C GLY A 193 -14.30 -9.08 22.92
N ILE A 194 -14.36 -7.77 22.71
CA ILE A 194 -13.77 -7.12 21.53
C ILE A 194 -12.25 -7.08 21.64
N ALA A 195 -11.71 -6.81 22.83
CA ALA A 195 -10.28 -6.76 23.06
C ALA A 195 -9.57 -8.09 22.78
N GLU A 196 -10.23 -9.21 23.08
CA GLU A 196 -9.74 -10.58 22.87
C GLU A 196 -10.18 -11.20 21.52
N SER A 197 -10.69 -10.39 20.58
CA SER A 197 -11.15 -10.89 19.29
C SER A 197 -10.00 -11.15 18.31
N GLU A 198 -10.16 -12.18 17.47
CA GLU A 198 -9.23 -12.52 16.38
C GLU A 198 -8.98 -11.31 15.44
N ASP A 199 -10.00 -10.50 15.19
CA ASP A 199 -9.91 -9.27 14.40
C ASP A 199 -8.88 -8.27 14.97
N VAL A 200 -8.85 -8.13 16.31
CA VAL A 200 -7.90 -7.25 17.01
C VAL A 200 -6.48 -7.82 16.95
N ASP A 201 -6.33 -9.15 17.08
CA ASP A 201 -5.05 -9.82 16.96
C ASP A 201 -4.44 -9.65 15.56
N ILE A 202 -5.25 -9.85 14.49
CA ILE A 202 -4.83 -9.60 13.11
C ILE A 202 -4.37 -8.13 12.91
N CYS A 203 -5.06 -7.18 13.53
CA CYS A 203 -4.66 -5.77 13.49
C CYS A 203 -3.31 -5.53 14.18
N HIS A 204 -3.09 -6.14 15.34
CA HIS A 204 -1.82 -6.04 16.07
C HIS A 204 -0.66 -6.68 15.32
N GLU A 205 -0.88 -7.86 14.74
CA GLU A 205 0.07 -8.57 13.89
C GLU A 205 0.48 -7.74 12.69
N SER A 206 -0.51 -7.20 11.97
CA SER A 206 -0.26 -6.32 10.82
C SER A 206 0.45 -5.03 11.21
N LEU A 207 0.14 -4.45 12.38
CA LEU A 207 0.87 -3.30 12.92
C LEU A 207 2.35 -3.64 13.16
N GLN A 208 2.65 -4.81 13.77
CA GLN A 208 4.03 -5.24 13.98
C GLN A 208 4.78 -5.43 12.65
N ALA A 209 4.13 -6.01 11.63
CA ALA A 209 4.71 -6.11 10.30
C ALA A 209 5.05 -4.74 9.70
N ILE A 210 4.11 -3.77 9.75
CA ILE A 210 4.34 -2.40 9.26
C ILE A 210 5.54 -1.76 9.96
N LEU A 211 5.62 -1.84 11.29
CA LEU A 211 6.74 -1.27 12.04
C LEU A 211 8.09 -1.91 11.66
N ARG A 212 8.13 -3.23 11.44
CA ARG A 212 9.34 -3.94 10.97
C ARG A 212 9.71 -3.56 9.54
N LEU A 213 8.73 -3.45 8.65
CA LEU A 213 8.91 -3.00 7.28
C LEU A 213 9.47 -1.57 7.24
N MET A 214 8.94 -0.66 8.07
CA MET A 214 9.43 0.72 8.17
C MET A 214 10.88 0.77 8.66
N ARG A 215 11.22 0.00 9.72
CA ARG A 215 12.60 -0.12 10.21
C ARG A 215 13.54 -0.71 9.15
N THR A 216 13.06 -1.67 8.36
CA THR A 216 13.85 -2.25 7.26
C THR A 216 14.05 -1.24 6.14
N TYR A 217 13.00 -0.48 5.81
CA TYR A 217 13.04 0.58 4.82
C TYR A 217 14.08 1.65 5.18
N SER A 218 14.08 2.13 6.42
CA SER A 218 14.98 3.21 6.86
C SER A 218 16.46 2.81 6.92
N ARG A 219 16.77 1.51 6.94
CA ARG A 219 18.16 1.02 6.86
C ARG A 219 18.80 1.29 5.50
N PHE A 220 18.03 1.24 4.42
CA PHE A 220 18.53 1.32 3.05
C PHE A 220 17.99 2.51 2.25
N TYR A 221 16.85 3.08 2.65
CA TYR A 221 16.13 4.10 1.92
C TYR A 221 15.68 5.23 2.85
N ARG A 222 15.38 6.40 2.28
CA ARG A 222 14.89 7.56 3.05
C ARG A 222 13.37 7.58 2.98
N TYR A 223 12.65 7.79 4.08
CA TYR A 223 11.18 7.85 4.04
C TYR A 223 10.60 8.85 3.03
N ARG A 224 11.34 9.91 2.67
CA ARG A 224 10.95 10.86 1.61
C ARG A 224 10.76 10.23 0.22
N SER A 225 11.27 9.01 -0.02
CA SER A 225 11.08 8.27 -1.27
C SER A 225 9.84 7.38 -1.26
N LEU A 226 9.11 7.29 -0.14
CA LEU A 226 7.82 6.62 -0.12
C LEU A 226 6.76 7.46 -0.86
N PRO A 227 5.83 6.83 -1.57
CA PRO A 227 4.79 7.57 -2.26
C PRO A 227 3.74 8.11 -1.26
N LEU A 228 2.89 9.02 -1.73
CA LEU A 228 1.95 9.76 -0.89
C LEU A 228 0.92 8.84 -0.18
N ASP A 229 0.61 7.68 -0.76
CA ASP A 229 -0.25 6.65 -0.15
C ASP A 229 0.32 6.10 1.17
N PHE A 230 1.62 6.27 1.41
CA PHE A 230 2.22 5.93 2.70
C PHE A 230 1.66 6.74 3.89
N VAL A 231 1.14 7.95 3.64
CA VAL A 231 0.48 8.75 4.70
C VAL A 231 -0.73 8.00 5.27
N HIS A 232 -1.47 7.27 4.42
CA HIS A 232 -2.56 6.42 4.87
C HIS A 232 -2.04 5.27 5.75
N THR A 233 -0.93 4.63 5.36
CA THR A 233 -0.28 3.58 6.16
C THR A 233 0.11 4.11 7.55
N LEU A 234 0.73 5.30 7.63
CA LEU A 234 1.09 5.92 8.90
C LEU A 234 -0.13 6.22 9.78
N SER A 235 -1.18 6.80 9.19
CA SER A 235 -2.42 7.12 9.90
C SER A 235 -3.11 5.86 10.44
N THR A 236 -3.19 4.82 9.62
CA THR A 236 -3.75 3.51 10.00
C THR A 236 -2.93 2.87 11.12
N ALA A 237 -1.59 2.85 11.00
CA ALA A 237 -0.72 2.30 12.03
C ALA A 237 -0.83 3.06 13.36
N ALA A 238 -0.82 4.39 13.32
CA ALA A 238 -1.02 5.23 14.51
C ALA A 238 -2.38 4.97 15.16
N GLY A 239 -3.45 4.90 14.36
CA GLY A 239 -4.80 4.56 14.84
C GLY A 239 -4.86 3.19 15.52
N THR A 240 -4.13 2.20 15.01
CA THR A 240 -4.03 0.87 15.64
C THR A 240 -3.20 0.88 16.91
N VAL A 241 -2.13 1.69 17.00
CA VAL A 241 -1.39 1.90 18.26
C VAL A 241 -2.33 2.49 19.33
N MET A 242 -3.09 3.52 18.98
CA MET A 242 -4.05 4.14 19.90
C MET A 242 -5.14 3.17 20.33
N MET A 243 -5.67 2.37 19.40
CA MET A 243 -6.62 1.30 19.70
C MET A 243 -6.04 0.28 20.68
N LYS A 244 -4.82 -0.21 20.42
CA LYS A 244 -4.13 -1.16 21.31
C LYS A 244 -3.98 -0.62 22.73
N ARG A 245 -3.52 0.64 22.86
CA ARG A 245 -3.36 1.31 24.16
C ARG A 245 -4.68 1.45 24.90
N PHE A 246 -5.74 1.84 24.18
CA PHE A 246 -7.09 1.97 24.74
C PHE A 246 -7.59 0.63 25.28
N LEU A 247 -7.52 -0.44 24.49
CA LEU A 247 -8.00 -1.77 24.88
C LEU A 247 -7.19 -2.37 26.03
N GLN A 248 -5.92 -2.01 26.17
CA GLN A 248 -5.06 -2.45 27.27
C GLN A 248 -5.20 -1.58 28.53
N GLY A 249 -5.98 -0.50 28.50
CA GLY A 249 -6.10 0.43 29.62
C GLY A 249 -4.79 1.11 30.02
N THR A 250 -3.80 1.19 29.10
CA THR A 250 -2.49 1.78 29.40
C THR A 250 -2.63 3.29 29.62
N SER A 251 -1.91 3.81 30.62
CA SER A 251 -1.82 5.25 30.85
C SER A 251 -1.23 5.97 29.63
N TRP A 252 -1.65 7.23 29.43
CA TRP A 252 -1.05 8.15 28.48
C TRP A 252 0.31 8.69 28.94
N ASP A 253 0.63 8.57 30.24
CA ASP A 253 1.87 9.04 30.88
C ASP A 253 3.02 7.98 30.82
N ASP A 254 3.01 7.12 29.82
CA ASP A 254 3.96 6.02 29.69
C ASP A 254 5.32 6.53 29.14
N PRO A 255 6.45 6.30 29.84
CA PRO A 255 7.76 6.81 29.44
C PRO A 255 8.24 6.35 28.05
N ASP A 256 7.70 5.25 27.51
CA ASP A 256 8.01 4.79 26.15
C ASP A 256 7.53 5.76 25.04
N VAL A 257 6.53 6.61 25.32
CA VAL A 257 6.08 7.67 24.40
C VAL A 257 6.98 8.90 24.51
N ASP A 258 7.36 9.25 25.75
CA ASP A 258 8.15 10.45 26.06
C ASP A 258 9.61 10.34 25.54
N GLY A 259 10.17 9.12 25.54
CA GLY A 259 11.51 8.84 25.02
C GLY A 259 11.68 9.08 23.50
N SER A 260 10.59 9.17 22.74
CA SER A 260 10.63 9.38 21.28
C SER A 260 10.71 10.87 20.86
N HIS A 261 10.46 11.80 21.78
CA HIS A 261 10.49 13.24 21.53
C HIS A 261 11.86 13.90 21.77
N HIS A 262 12.83 13.18 22.36
CA HIS A 262 14.18 13.68 22.61
C HIS A 262 15.17 13.31 21.50
N SER A 263 14.83 13.63 20.25
CA SER A 263 15.87 13.82 19.22
C SER A 263 16.24 15.31 19.21
N PRO A 264 17.50 15.70 19.49
CA PRO A 264 17.87 17.11 19.42
C PRO A 264 17.63 17.63 17.99
N PRO A 265 17.10 18.86 17.83
CA PRO A 265 16.85 19.41 16.51
C PRO A 265 18.18 19.47 15.75
N ARG A 266 18.30 18.68 14.68
CA ARG A 266 19.39 18.87 13.72
C ARG A 266 19.19 20.24 13.08
N PRO A 267 20.16 21.17 13.17
CA PRO A 267 20.03 22.45 12.50
C PRO A 267 19.89 22.19 11.00
N TRP A 268 18.86 22.79 10.41
CA TRP A 268 18.69 22.81 8.97
C TRP A 268 19.85 23.64 8.42
N THR A 269 20.88 22.98 7.92
CA THR A 269 21.91 23.65 7.14
C THR A 269 21.27 24.08 5.82
N THR A 270 20.83 25.33 5.76
CA THR A 270 20.55 26.02 4.51
C THR A 270 21.86 26.11 3.74
N SER A 271 22.08 25.17 2.82
CA SER A 271 23.13 25.31 1.81
C SER A 271 22.79 26.56 0.97
N GLY A 272 23.72 27.50 0.97
CA GLY A 272 23.54 28.85 0.46
C GLY A 272 23.03 28.93 -0.97
N THR A 273 22.13 29.88 -1.19
CA THR A 273 21.84 30.50 -2.47
C THR A 273 23.01 31.40 -2.88
N PRO A 274 23.56 31.28 -4.09
CA PRO A 274 24.21 32.41 -4.74
C PRO A 274 23.09 33.31 -5.30
N GLY A 275 22.96 34.52 -4.76
CA GLY A 275 22.21 35.61 -5.42
C GLY A 275 22.90 36.02 -6.73
N ARG A 276 22.36 36.89 -7.58
CA ARG A 276 21.17 37.75 -7.58
C ARG A 276 21.17 38.38 -8.98
N ALA A 277 20.02 38.52 -9.64
CA ALA A 277 19.80 39.63 -10.57
C ALA A 277 18.29 39.89 -10.60
N ALA A 278 17.93 41.06 -10.08
CA ALA A 278 16.59 41.61 -10.09
C ALA A 278 16.33 42.26 -11.46
N ASP A 279 15.08 42.27 -11.90
CA ASP A 279 14.50 43.40 -12.60
C ASP A 279 12.99 43.46 -12.30
N ALA A 280 12.51 44.69 -12.25
CA ALA A 280 11.36 45.19 -11.52
C ALA A 280 10.02 45.09 -12.26
N ASP A 281 8.96 45.07 -11.45
CA ASP A 281 7.63 45.70 -11.55
C ASP A 281 6.97 45.91 -12.93
N ASP A 282 5.74 45.41 -13.07
CA ASP A 282 4.60 46.31 -13.34
C ASP A 282 3.25 45.72 -12.88
N GLU A 283 2.42 46.59 -12.34
CA GLU A 283 1.15 46.32 -11.64
C GLU A 283 -0.04 46.79 -12.49
N ALA A 284 -1.07 45.95 -12.71
CA ALA A 284 -2.36 46.42 -13.22
C ALA A 284 -3.56 45.50 -12.91
N ALA A 285 -4.29 45.88 -11.85
CA ALA A 285 -5.75 45.99 -11.70
C ALA A 285 -6.76 44.98 -12.31
N ARG A 286 -7.52 44.36 -11.38
CA ARG A 286 -9.01 44.32 -11.22
C ARG A 286 -9.92 43.88 -12.38
N GLY A 287 -10.83 42.92 -12.09
CA GLY A 287 -12.08 42.77 -12.84
C GLY A 287 -12.98 41.57 -12.49
N ALA A 288 -13.90 41.79 -11.54
CA ALA A 288 -15.29 41.29 -11.41
C ALA A 288 -15.71 39.82 -11.67
N ALA A 289 -16.57 39.39 -10.74
CA ALA A 289 -17.39 38.18 -10.71
C ALA A 289 -18.37 38.03 -11.89
N ASN A 290 -18.75 36.79 -12.19
CA ASN A 290 -20.12 36.51 -12.63
C ASN A 290 -20.57 35.08 -12.28
N ALA A 291 -21.86 34.96 -11.95
CA ALA A 291 -22.51 33.81 -11.36
C ALA A 291 -23.39 33.03 -12.35
N GLY A 292 -23.50 31.72 -12.12
CA GLY A 292 -24.68 30.88 -12.39
C GLY A 292 -24.68 30.01 -13.67
N PRO A 293 -25.55 28.98 -13.79
CA PRO A 293 -26.34 28.30 -12.74
C PRO A 293 -26.19 26.77 -12.70
N ASP A 294 -26.72 26.20 -11.61
CA ASP A 294 -27.06 24.79 -11.36
C ASP A 294 -27.82 24.11 -12.50
N LEU A 295 -27.50 22.83 -12.75
CA LEU A 295 -28.40 21.85 -13.37
C LEU A 295 -28.12 20.45 -12.81
N MET A 296 -28.88 20.08 -11.77
CA MET A 296 -29.15 18.71 -11.35
C MET A 296 -30.55 18.33 -11.84
N ASN A 297 -30.65 17.23 -12.59
CA ASN A 297 -31.79 16.33 -12.83
C ASN A 297 -31.24 15.30 -13.85
N GLY A 298 -31.03 14.02 -13.56
CA GLY A 298 -31.95 13.05 -12.97
C GLY A 298 -32.49 12.18 -14.10
N LEU A 299 -31.91 10.99 -14.33
CA LEU A 299 -32.56 9.88 -15.06
C LEU A 299 -32.00 8.53 -14.59
N ASP A 300 -32.93 7.60 -14.47
CA ASP A 300 -32.92 6.33 -13.75
C ASP A 300 -31.94 5.28 -14.27
N MET A 301 -31.48 4.42 -13.35
CA MET A 301 -30.73 3.20 -13.65
C MET A 301 -31.69 2.02 -13.78
N ASP A 302 -31.64 1.33 -14.92
CA ASP A 302 -32.19 -0.01 -15.09
C ASP A 302 -31.13 -1.03 -14.63
N ASP A 303 -31.55 -1.90 -13.72
CA ASP A 303 -30.76 -2.94 -13.07
C ASP A 303 -30.49 -4.11 -14.02
N GLY A 304 -29.22 -4.34 -14.38
CA GLY A 304 -28.86 -5.43 -15.30
C GLY A 304 -27.37 -5.58 -15.55
N GLY A 305 -26.57 -5.84 -14.51
CA GLY A 305 -25.09 -5.84 -14.63
C GLY A 305 -24.32 -6.86 -13.78
N GLY A 306 -24.86 -8.07 -13.55
CA GLY A 306 -24.23 -9.07 -12.68
C GLY A 306 -23.16 -9.99 -13.30
N GLY A 307 -22.88 -9.90 -14.61
CA GLY A 307 -22.13 -10.94 -15.33
C GLY A 307 -20.61 -10.92 -15.19
N ALA A 308 -19.98 -9.74 -15.19
CA ALA A 308 -18.51 -9.64 -15.28
C ALA A 308 -17.81 -9.95 -13.95
N MET A 309 -18.40 -9.53 -12.82
CA MET A 309 -17.79 -9.73 -11.50
C MET A 309 -17.98 -11.17 -10.97
N ALA A 310 -19.04 -11.84 -11.43
CA ALA A 310 -19.23 -13.28 -11.19
C ALA A 310 -18.07 -14.10 -11.79
N GLY A 311 -17.55 -13.73 -12.96
CA GLY A 311 -16.41 -14.43 -13.59
C GLY A 311 -15.08 -14.29 -12.81
N PHE A 312 -14.80 -13.11 -12.25
CA PHE A 312 -13.64 -12.89 -11.39
C PHE A 312 -13.73 -13.69 -10.08
N MET A 313 -14.92 -13.74 -9.48
CA MET A 313 -15.18 -14.49 -8.25
C MET A 313 -15.28 -16.00 -8.47
N ALA A 314 -15.74 -16.47 -9.64
CA ALA A 314 -15.91 -17.88 -9.96
C ALA A 314 -14.58 -18.62 -10.09
N GLY A 315 -13.50 -17.95 -10.52
CA GLY A 315 -12.15 -18.55 -10.52
C GLY A 315 -11.55 -18.77 -9.12
N TRP A 316 -12.24 -18.33 -8.07
CA TRP A 316 -11.74 -18.32 -6.69
C TRP A 316 -12.49 -19.29 -5.76
N GLY A 317 -13.47 -20.04 -6.25
CA GLY A 317 -14.23 -21.03 -5.49
C GLY A 317 -14.05 -22.46 -6.03
N ASP A 318 -13.22 -23.24 -5.35
CA ASP A 318 -13.54 -24.55 -4.76
C ASP A 318 -12.25 -25.09 -4.11
N ASP A 319 -12.34 -25.49 -2.85
CA ASP A 319 -11.28 -26.02 -1.97
C ASP A 319 -10.12 -25.09 -1.56
N LEU A 320 -10.33 -24.28 -0.51
CA LEU A 320 -9.32 -24.05 0.56
C LEU A 320 -9.89 -23.24 1.74
N GLY A 321 -10.86 -23.80 2.45
CA GLY A 321 -11.30 -23.28 3.74
C GLY A 321 -10.53 -23.97 4.86
N THR A 322 -10.05 -23.21 5.85
CA THR A 322 -9.66 -23.63 7.22
C THR A 322 -8.21 -23.99 7.58
N LEU A 323 -7.22 -23.95 6.68
CA LEU A 323 -5.84 -24.38 7.05
C LEU A 323 -4.68 -23.42 6.73
N ILE A 324 -4.91 -22.18 6.26
CA ILE A 324 -3.80 -21.31 5.80
C ILE A 324 -3.74 -19.94 6.49
N THR A 325 -4.75 -19.52 7.24
CA THR A 325 -4.88 -18.10 7.64
C THR A 325 -3.96 -17.70 8.80
N ASP A 326 -3.95 -18.47 9.90
CA ASP A 326 -3.15 -18.13 11.07
C ASP A 326 -1.69 -18.52 10.91
N GLU A 327 -1.39 -19.74 10.47
CA GLU A 327 0.00 -20.23 10.41
C GLU A 327 0.84 -19.48 9.37
N PHE A 328 0.25 -18.98 8.29
CA PHE A 328 1.00 -18.26 7.26
C PHE A 328 1.30 -16.79 7.64
N LEU A 329 0.32 -16.06 8.20
CA LEU A 329 0.54 -14.72 8.75
C LEU A 329 1.44 -14.79 10.00
N SER A 330 1.20 -15.79 10.85
CA SER A 330 2.11 -16.14 11.94
C SER A 330 3.48 -16.53 11.43
N ALA A 331 3.64 -17.29 10.34
CA ALA A 331 4.97 -17.60 9.81
C ALA A 331 5.72 -16.35 9.31
N GLN A 332 5.00 -15.32 8.86
CA GLN A 332 5.61 -14.02 8.57
C GLN A 332 6.06 -13.28 9.85
N LEU A 333 5.48 -13.58 11.01
CA LEU A 333 5.57 -12.78 12.24
C LEU A 333 6.18 -13.47 13.47
N GLN A 334 6.09 -14.80 13.59
CA GLN A 334 6.47 -15.65 14.73
C GLN A 334 7.88 -16.20 14.57
N GLY A 335 8.62 -16.09 15.66
CA GLY A 335 10.03 -16.44 15.81
C GLY A 335 10.63 -15.64 16.95
N GLY A 336 10.13 -15.83 18.18
CA GLY A 336 10.70 -15.18 19.36
C GLY A 336 9.78 -14.98 20.57
N GLN A 337 9.05 -16.00 21.02
CA GLN A 337 8.76 -16.13 22.45
C GLN A 337 9.67 -17.22 23.02
N SER A 338 10.85 -16.79 23.47
CA SER A 338 11.52 -17.45 24.59
C SER A 338 11.58 -16.40 25.70
N SER A 339 10.64 -16.49 26.63
CA SER A 339 10.84 -15.98 27.97
C SER A 339 12.10 -16.65 28.54
N MET A 340 13.21 -15.94 28.58
CA MET A 340 14.32 -16.27 29.47
C MET A 340 14.87 -14.99 30.10
N ALA A 341 14.62 -14.92 31.41
CA ALA A 341 15.28 -14.14 32.44
C ALA A 341 16.56 -13.40 32.01
N TRP A 342 16.47 -12.07 31.89
CA TRP A 342 17.62 -11.19 32.04
C TRP A 342 17.81 -10.85 33.52
N SER A 343 18.30 -11.81 34.30
CA SER A 343 18.72 -11.56 35.69
C SER A 343 19.64 -12.66 36.20
N GLN A 344 20.77 -12.88 35.52
CA GLN A 344 21.99 -13.44 36.13
C GLN A 344 23.06 -13.49 35.05
N TRP A 345 24.02 -12.58 35.11
CA TRP A 345 25.43 -12.94 35.26
C TRP A 345 26.18 -11.69 35.71
N ILE A 346 26.60 -11.78 36.96
CA ILE A 346 27.37 -10.82 37.75
C ILE A 346 28.83 -10.86 37.29
N ASP A 347 29.49 -9.72 37.47
CA ASP A 347 30.92 -9.51 37.65
C ASP A 347 31.76 -10.77 37.98
N THR A 348 32.93 -10.89 37.36
CA THR A 348 34.20 -10.95 38.10
C THR A 348 35.43 -10.91 37.18
N ASN A 349 36.37 -10.04 37.57
CA ASN A 349 37.83 -10.14 37.46
C ASN A 349 38.57 -9.82 36.14
N HIS A 350 39.20 -8.64 36.18
CA HIS A 350 40.65 -8.37 36.22
C HIS A 350 41.60 -8.78 35.07
N ASP A 351 42.26 -7.71 34.58
CA ASP A 351 43.67 -7.56 34.14
C ASP A 351 44.20 -8.24 32.86
N GLY A 352 44.62 -7.39 31.89
CA GLY A 352 45.73 -7.67 30.96
C GLY A 352 45.47 -7.30 29.48
N PRO A 353 46.48 -6.82 28.71
CA PRO A 353 46.28 -5.65 27.84
C PRO A 353 46.06 -5.92 26.35
N VAL A 354 45.31 -4.97 25.77
CA VAL A 354 45.31 -4.41 24.41
C VAL A 354 46.46 -4.84 23.48
N ARG A 355 46.10 -5.41 22.32
CA ARG A 355 46.85 -5.24 21.07
C ARG A 355 45.90 -4.93 19.91
N VAL A 356 46.07 -3.70 19.41
CA VAL A 356 45.62 -3.21 18.10
C VAL A 356 46.45 -3.89 17.02
N LEU A 357 45.81 -4.46 16.00
CA LEU A 357 46.43 -4.66 14.69
C LEU A 357 45.39 -4.45 13.59
N CYS A 358 45.64 -3.40 12.80
CA CYS A 358 45.04 -3.17 11.50
C CYS A 358 45.40 -4.28 10.51
N SER A 359 44.41 -4.66 9.70
CA SER A 359 44.57 -4.96 8.27
C SER A 359 43.20 -4.86 7.62
#